data_AF-A0A7N1A078-F1
#
_entry.id   AF-A0A7N1A078-F1
#
_cell.length_a   1.000
_cell.length_b   1.000
_cell.length_c   1.000
_cell.angle_alpha   90.00
_cell.angle_beta   90.00
_cell.angle_gamma   90.00
#
_symmetry.space_group_name_H-M   'P 1'
#
loop_
_entity.id
_entity.type
_entity.pdbx_description
1 polymer ?
#
loop_
_entity_poly.entity_id
_entity_poly.type
_entity_poly.pdbx_seq_one_letter_code
_entity_poly.pdbx_strand_id
1 'polypeptide(L)'
;MRQVIERHSLHNENKQAADQPSLELQLESSTYAMLSKELSERTNEVRRLKGEHLQGLSLEELKQLEKSLEVGLLRVVETKGEKAEREINALRQKGAELMEENERLRMQLESMPEVETVAASSVPEQGQSSESMAADPPPYDDSSDTSLKLGLPYP
;
A
#
# COMPACT_ATOMS: atom_id res chain seq x y z
N MET A 1 -35.39 64.89 -20.41
CA MET A 1 -35.26 63.53 -21.01
C MET A 1 -33.82 63.15 -21.32
N ARG A 2 -33.04 63.95 -22.08
CA ARG A 2 -31.61 63.65 -22.38
C ARG A 2 -30.72 63.37 -21.16
N GLN A 3 -30.79 64.21 -20.12
CA GLN A 3 -30.00 64.02 -18.89
C GLN A 3 -30.30 62.71 -18.14
N VAL A 4 -31.49 62.14 -18.33
CA VAL A 4 -31.86 60.86 -17.68
C VAL A 4 -31.19 59.70 -18.41
N ILE A 5 -31.12 59.76 -19.74
CA ILE A 5 -30.46 58.78 -20.59
C ILE A 5 -28.95 58.77 -20.31
N GLU A 6 -28.34 59.95 -20.20
CA GLU A 6 -26.92 60.10 -19.89
C GLU A 6 -26.56 59.55 -18.50
N ARG A 7 -27.37 59.83 -17.48
CA ARG A 7 -27.21 59.24 -16.15
C ARG A 7 -27.34 57.71 -16.14
N HIS A 8 -28.27 57.18 -16.93
CA HIS A 8 -28.42 55.73 -17.07
C HIS A 8 -27.22 55.09 -17.76
N SER A 9 -26.67 55.72 -18.80
CA SER A 9 -25.45 55.28 -19.50
C SER A 9 -24.26 55.16 -18.54
N LEU A 10 -23.98 56.22 -17.78
CA LEU A 10 -22.87 56.25 -16.83
C LEU A 10 -23.05 55.22 -15.70
N HIS A 11 -24.29 55.02 -15.24
CA HIS A 11 -24.57 54.02 -14.22
C HIS A 11 -24.42 52.59 -14.74
N ASN A 12 -24.74 52.35 -16.01
CA ASN A 12 -24.57 51.06 -16.66
C ASN A 12 -23.08 50.73 -16.87
N GLU A 13 -22.28 51.69 -17.33
CA GLU A 13 -20.82 51.52 -17.49
C GLU A 13 -20.14 51.27 -16.13
N ASN A 14 -20.53 52.01 -15.08
CA ASN A 14 -19.98 51.79 -13.73
C ASN A 14 -20.38 50.44 -13.13
N LYS A 15 -21.58 49.93 -13.42
CA LYS A 15 -21.98 48.57 -13.05
C LYS A 15 -21.14 47.52 -13.77
N GLN A 16 -20.92 47.72 -15.07
CA GLN A 16 -20.07 46.85 -15.88
C GLN A 16 -18.62 46.79 -15.37
N ALA A 17 -18.08 47.92 -14.88
CA ALA A 17 -16.75 47.97 -14.28
C ALA A 17 -16.69 47.31 -12.89
N ALA A 18 -17.77 47.37 -12.11
CA ALA A 18 -17.87 46.73 -10.80
C ALA A 18 -18.12 45.20 -10.89
N ASP A 19 -18.77 44.75 -11.96
CA ASP A 19 -19.05 43.33 -12.23
C ASP A 19 -17.85 42.60 -12.88
N GLN A 20 -16.79 43.32 -13.25
CA GLN A 20 -15.58 42.68 -13.79
C GLN A 20 -14.76 42.02 -12.68
N PRO A 21 -14.40 40.73 -12.82
CA PRO A 21 -13.53 40.06 -11.86
C PRO A 21 -12.18 40.76 -11.83
N SER A 22 -11.60 40.90 -10.63
CA SER A 22 -10.28 41.50 -10.44
C SER A 22 -9.24 40.77 -11.29
N LEU A 23 -8.21 41.50 -11.70
CA LEU A 23 -7.09 40.94 -12.47
C LEU A 23 -6.44 39.73 -11.76
N GLU A 24 -6.39 39.76 -10.43
CA GLU A 24 -5.91 38.67 -9.59
C GLU A 24 -6.82 37.44 -9.68
N LEU A 25 -8.14 37.61 -9.61
CA LEU A 25 -9.11 36.52 -9.73
C LEU A 25 -9.12 35.91 -11.15
N GLN A 26 -8.92 36.73 -12.19
CA GLN A 26 -8.78 36.24 -13.56
C GLN A 26 -7.50 35.40 -13.73
N LEU A 27 -6.39 35.84 -13.11
CA LEU A 27 -5.13 35.10 -13.13
C LEU A 27 -5.27 33.77 -12.38
N GLU A 28 -5.90 33.77 -11.22
CA GLU A 28 -6.16 32.56 -10.41
C GLU A 28 -7.06 31.56 -11.15
N SER A 29 -8.12 32.04 -11.82
CA SER A 29 -8.97 31.19 -12.66
C SER A 29 -8.19 30.56 -13.82
N SER A 30 -7.30 31.33 -14.44
CA SER A 30 -6.42 30.86 -15.52
C SER A 30 -5.43 29.79 -15.03
N THR A 31 -4.79 30.02 -13.88
CA THR A 31 -3.86 29.03 -13.29
C THR A 31 -4.59 27.77 -12.87
N TYR A 32 -5.78 27.88 -12.28
CA TYR A 32 -6.63 26.74 -11.95
C TYR A 32 -6.99 25.94 -13.20
N ALA A 33 -7.44 26.60 -14.28
CA ALA A 33 -7.77 25.93 -15.53
C ALA A 33 -6.58 25.17 -16.12
N MET A 34 -5.39 25.76 -16.06
CA MET A 34 -4.14 25.13 -16.51
C MET A 34 -3.80 23.89 -15.68
N LEU A 35 -3.83 24.00 -14.35
CA LEU A 35 -3.56 22.88 -13.43
C LEU A 35 -4.60 21.76 -13.57
N SER A 36 -5.88 22.11 -13.68
CA SER A 36 -6.95 21.14 -13.89
C SER A 36 -6.77 20.40 -15.22
N LYS A 37 -6.34 21.09 -16.28
CA LYS A 37 -6.04 20.47 -17.56
C LYS A 37 -4.87 19.50 -17.44
N GLU A 38 -3.76 19.92 -16.84
CA GLU A 38 -2.60 19.03 -16.62
C GLU A 38 -2.99 17.80 -15.79
N LEU A 39 -3.76 17.98 -14.72
CA LEU A 39 -4.23 16.88 -13.88
C LEU A 39 -5.07 15.88 -14.69
N SER A 40 -5.95 16.38 -15.56
CA SER A 40 -6.75 15.53 -16.46
C SER A 40 -5.88 14.76 -17.46
N GLU A 41 -4.84 15.40 -18.00
CA GLU A 41 -3.88 14.79 -18.93
C GLU A 41 -3.06 13.69 -18.25
N ARG A 42 -2.48 13.96 -17.06
CA ARG A 42 -1.75 12.96 -16.28
C ARG A 42 -2.63 11.79 -15.85
N THR A 43 -3.87 12.08 -15.46
CA THR A 43 -4.83 11.03 -15.10
C THR A 43 -5.13 10.12 -16.29
N ASN A 44 -5.24 10.69 -17.49
CA ASN A 44 -5.41 9.91 -18.72
C ASN A 44 -4.15 9.12 -19.08
N GLU A 45 -2.96 9.70 -18.89
CA GLU A 45 -1.67 9.01 -19.09
C GLU A 45 -1.56 7.77 -18.21
N VAL A 46 -1.89 7.88 -16.92
CA VAL A 46 -1.92 6.74 -15.99
C VAL A 46 -2.94 5.68 -16.43
N ARG A 47 -4.13 6.08 -16.88
CA ARG A 47 -5.14 5.15 -17.41
C ARG A 47 -4.65 4.43 -18.68
N ARG A 48 -3.95 5.13 -19.58
CA ARG A 48 -3.33 4.52 -20.77
C ARG A 48 -2.26 3.51 -20.40
N LEU A 49 -1.42 3.80 -19.41
CA LEU A 49 -0.44 2.84 -18.89
C LEU A 49 -1.10 1.57 -18.31
N LYS A 50 -2.36 1.65 -17.87
CA LYS A 50 -3.16 0.50 -17.44
C LYS A 50 -3.88 -0.23 -18.58
N GLY A 51 -3.75 0.24 -19.82
CA GLY A 51 -4.46 -0.31 -20.99
C GLY A 51 -5.88 0.25 -21.17
N GLU A 52 -6.25 1.32 -20.47
CA GLU A 52 -7.55 1.98 -20.59
C GLU A 52 -7.46 3.20 -21.52
N HIS A 53 -8.60 3.68 -22.06
CA HIS A 53 -8.68 4.94 -22.82
C HIS A 53 -7.65 5.05 -23.98
N LEU A 54 -7.43 3.93 -24.68
CA LEU A 54 -6.51 3.82 -25.82
C LEU A 54 -7.13 4.33 -27.14
N GLN A 55 -8.44 4.55 -27.15
CA GLN A 55 -9.17 5.08 -28.30
C GLN A 55 -8.64 6.46 -28.69
N GLY A 56 -8.43 6.68 -30.00
CA GLY A 56 -7.89 7.92 -30.53
C GLY A 56 -6.36 8.02 -30.54
N LEU A 57 -5.64 7.03 -30.00
CA LEU A 57 -4.21 6.91 -30.21
C LEU A 57 -3.91 6.37 -31.61
N SER A 58 -2.87 6.93 -32.23
CA SER A 58 -2.28 6.39 -33.44
C SER A 58 -1.50 5.10 -33.15
N LEU A 59 -1.22 4.33 -34.21
CA LEU A 59 -0.41 3.12 -34.10
C LEU A 59 0.99 3.41 -33.52
N GLU A 60 1.58 4.54 -33.86
CA GLU A 60 2.91 4.93 -33.37
C GLU A 60 2.88 5.23 -31.86
N GLU A 61 1.87 5.97 -31.40
CA GLU A 61 1.69 6.25 -29.97
C GLU A 61 1.43 4.97 -29.15
N LEU A 62 0.68 4.02 -29.71
CA LEU A 62 0.47 2.71 -29.08
C LEU A 62 1.78 1.91 -28.98
N LYS A 63 2.58 1.87 -30.05
CA LYS A 63 3.90 1.21 -30.02
C LYS A 63 4.85 1.86 -29.01
N GLN A 64 4.83 3.19 -28.91
CA GLN A 64 5.64 3.90 -27.93
C GLN A 64 5.19 3.56 -26.50
N LEU A 65 3.88 3.51 -26.25
CA LEU A 65 3.31 3.12 -24.96
C LEU A 65 3.71 1.68 -24.59
N GLU A 66 3.58 0.73 -25.51
CA GLU A 66 3.99 -0.66 -25.32
C GLU A 66 5.48 -0.77 -24.99
N LYS A 67 6.34 -0.09 -25.74
CA LYS A 67 7.79 -0.09 -25.50
C LYS A 67 8.14 0.47 -24.12
N SER A 68 7.50 1.57 -23.72
CA SER A 68 7.70 2.16 -22.40
C SER A 68 7.26 1.22 -21.27
N LEU A 69 6.14 0.51 -21.45
CA LEU A 69 5.64 -0.48 -20.49
C LEU A 69 6.56 -1.69 -20.42
N GLU A 70 7.04 -2.20 -21.56
CA GLU A 70 7.95 -3.34 -21.63
C GLU A 70 9.26 -3.05 -20.89
N VAL A 71 9.89 -1.90 -21.17
CA VAL A 71 11.11 -1.48 -20.47
C VAL A 71 10.86 -1.27 -18.97
N GLY A 72 9.72 -0.66 -18.61
CA GLY A 72 9.34 -0.46 -17.21
C GLY A 72 9.13 -1.79 -16.48
N LEU A 73 8.47 -2.75 -17.12
CA LEU A 73 8.21 -4.07 -16.58
C LEU A 73 9.50 -4.86 -16.39
N LEU A 74 10.37 -4.88 -17.39
CA LEU A 74 11.68 -5.53 -17.32
C LEU A 74 12.46 -5.05 -16.09
N ARG A 75 12.57 -3.73 -15.90
CA ARG A 75 13.25 -3.13 -14.75
C ARG A 75 12.61 -3.53 -13.41
N VAL A 76 11.28 -3.60 -13.35
CA VAL A 76 10.55 -4.02 -12.13
C VAL A 76 10.83 -5.48 -11.82
N VAL A 77 10.84 -6.35 -12.83
CA VAL A 77 11.12 -7.78 -12.68
C VAL A 77 12.55 -7.99 -12.19
N GLU A 78 13.53 -7.35 -12.82
CA GLU A 78 14.95 -7.41 -12.42
C GLU A 78 15.13 -6.94 -10.96
N THR A 79 14.62 -5.75 -10.64
CA THR A 79 14.76 -5.18 -9.28
C THR A 79 14.11 -6.06 -8.21
N LYS A 80 12.91 -6.60 -8.50
CA LYS A 80 12.22 -7.51 -7.57
C LYS A 80 12.94 -8.84 -7.45
N GLY A 81 13.46 -9.38 -8.55
CA GLY A 81 14.24 -10.61 -8.59
C GLY A 81 15.49 -10.50 -7.72
N GLU A 82 16.29 -9.45 -7.93
CA GLU A 82 17.48 -9.17 -7.12
C GLU A 82 17.17 -9.02 -5.63
N LYS A 83 16.05 -8.36 -5.30
CA LYS A 83 15.62 -8.21 -3.90
C LYS A 83 15.26 -9.57 -3.28
N ALA A 84 14.50 -10.38 -4.00
CA ALA A 84 14.12 -11.71 -3.54
C ALA A 84 15.33 -12.63 -3.38
N GLU A 85 16.26 -12.62 -4.34
CA GLU A 85 17.48 -13.42 -4.28
C GLU A 85 18.34 -13.03 -3.06
N ARG A 86 18.52 -11.73 -2.81
CA ARG A 86 19.23 -11.24 -1.62
C ARG A 86 18.59 -11.73 -0.32
N GLU A 87 17.26 -11.67 -0.23
CA GLU A 87 16.53 -12.12 0.96
C GLU A 87 16.64 -13.63 1.16
N ILE A 88 16.52 -14.42 0.08
CA ILE A 88 16.72 -15.88 0.10
C ILE A 88 18.12 -16.22 0.60
N ASN A 89 19.15 -15.55 0.08
CA ASN A 89 20.53 -15.81 0.47
C ASN A 89 20.80 -15.44 1.93
N ALA A 90 20.28 -14.29 2.40
CA ALA A 90 20.38 -13.89 3.79
C ALA A 90 19.71 -14.92 4.73
N LEU A 91 18.52 -15.40 4.37
CA LEU A 91 17.81 -16.41 5.16
C LEU A 91 18.52 -17.76 5.15
N ARG A 92 19.08 -18.19 4.02
CA ARG A 92 19.88 -19.42 3.92
C ARG A 92 21.12 -19.36 4.79
N GLN A 93 21.85 -18.26 4.76
CA GLN A 93 23.03 -18.04 5.60
C GLN A 93 22.64 -18.12 7.08
N LYS A 94 21.62 -17.37 7.50
CA LYS A 94 21.13 -17.39 8.87
C LYS A 94 20.67 -18.79 9.31
N GLY A 95 20.02 -19.54 8.40
CA GLY A 95 19.63 -20.92 8.65
C GLY A 95 20.82 -21.85 8.89
N ALA A 96 21.90 -21.69 8.13
CA ALA A 96 23.12 -22.46 8.31
C ALA A 96 23.82 -22.13 9.64
N GLU A 97 23.96 -20.85 9.97
CA GLU A 97 24.54 -20.40 11.24
C GLU A 97 23.76 -20.95 12.45
N LEU A 98 22.43 -20.92 12.39
CA LEU A 98 21.58 -21.48 13.45
C LEU A 98 21.70 -23.00 13.56
N MET A 99 21.85 -23.72 12.45
CA MET A 99 22.02 -25.17 12.46
C MET A 99 23.34 -25.56 13.12
N GLU A 100 24.43 -24.87 12.76
CA GLU A 100 25.75 -25.07 13.36
C GLU A 100 25.75 -24.75 14.86
N GLU A 101 25.13 -23.63 15.25
CA GLU A 101 25.01 -23.28 16.68
C GLU A 101 24.16 -24.30 17.44
N ASN A 102 23.06 -24.78 16.85
CA ASN A 102 22.21 -25.80 17.49
C ASN A 102 22.98 -27.11 17.72
N GLU A 103 23.76 -27.55 16.72
CA GLU A 103 24.61 -28.73 16.83
C GLU A 103 25.68 -28.55 17.91
N ARG A 104 26.37 -27.40 17.93
CA ARG A 104 27.36 -27.05 18.96
C ARG A 104 26.75 -27.11 20.37
N LEU A 105 25.55 -26.57 20.55
CA LEU A 105 24.86 -26.58 21.85
C LEU A 105 24.42 -27.99 22.27
N ARG A 106 23.97 -28.82 21.33
CA ARG A 106 23.65 -30.24 21.62
C ARG A 106 24.88 -31.01 22.08
N MET A 107 26.01 -30.85 21.39
CA MET A 107 27.28 -31.46 21.82
C MET A 107 27.72 -30.96 23.20
N GLN A 108 27.53 -29.68 23.51
CA GLN A 108 27.83 -29.14 24.85
C GLN A 108 26.95 -29.79 25.92
N LEU A 109 25.65 -29.94 25.67
CA LEU A 109 24.74 -30.59 26.62
C LEU A 109 25.11 -32.06 26.87
N GLU A 110 25.47 -32.80 25.82
CA GLU A 110 25.88 -34.21 25.91
C GLU A 110 27.23 -34.41 26.61
N SER A 111 28.10 -33.39 26.59
CA SER A 111 29.42 -33.42 27.23
C SER A 111 29.43 -32.84 28.65
N MET A 112 28.30 -32.31 29.14
CA MET A 112 28.16 -31.94 30.54
C MET A 112 28.02 -33.22 31.38
N PRO A 113 28.79 -33.37 32.48
CA PRO A 113 28.59 -34.49 33.39
C PRO A 113 27.19 -34.41 34.00
N GLU A 114 26.50 -35.54 34.05
CA GLU A 114 25.22 -35.70 34.73
C GLU A 114 25.43 -35.30 36.20
N VAL A 115 24.95 -34.12 36.59
CA VAL A 115 24.91 -33.74 37.99
C VAL A 115 23.85 -34.62 38.61
N GLU A 116 24.28 -35.71 39.25
CA GLU A 116 23.48 -36.51 40.17
C GLU A 116 22.83 -35.56 41.17
N THR A 117 21.57 -35.21 40.91
CA THR A 117 20.67 -34.74 41.95
C THR A 117 20.29 -35.96 42.77
N VAL A 118 21.16 -36.27 43.74
CA VAL A 118 20.88 -37.26 44.76
C VAL A 118 19.63 -36.82 45.53
N ALA A 119 18.66 -37.74 45.55
CA ALA A 119 17.48 -37.80 46.42
C ALA A 119 16.29 -36.86 46.11
N ALA A 120 15.25 -37.42 45.46
CA ALA A 120 14.12 -37.95 46.23
C ALA A 120 13.18 -38.83 45.37
N SER A 121 13.00 -40.05 45.85
CA SER A 121 11.81 -40.89 45.67
C SER A 121 11.64 -41.65 44.35
N SER A 122 12.34 -42.79 44.29
CA SER A 122 11.86 -43.99 43.63
C SER A 122 10.52 -44.46 44.23
N VAL A 123 9.47 -44.55 43.41
CA VAL A 123 8.29 -45.38 43.70
C VAL A 123 7.97 -46.19 42.44
N PRO A 124 8.14 -47.52 42.45
CA PRO A 124 7.61 -48.38 41.41
C PRO A 124 6.39 -49.14 41.96
N GLU A 125 5.18 -48.72 41.59
CA GLU A 125 3.98 -49.56 41.67
C GLU A 125 3.07 -49.19 40.52
N GLN A 126 3.01 -50.06 39.51
CA GLN A 126 1.92 -51.01 39.28
C GLN A 126 0.82 -50.41 38.41
N GLY A 127 0.49 -51.16 37.36
CA GLY A 127 -0.29 -50.70 36.25
C GLY A 127 -1.70 -50.27 36.62
N GLN A 128 -2.21 -49.35 35.82
CA GLN A 128 -3.58 -49.43 35.31
C GLN A 128 -3.68 -48.58 34.05
N SER A 129 -3.95 -49.25 32.93
CA SER A 129 -4.56 -48.67 31.76
C SER A 129 -5.80 -47.88 32.16
N SER A 130 -5.96 -46.68 31.61
CA SER A 130 -7.25 -46.02 31.49
C SER A 130 -7.21 -45.14 30.25
N GLU A 131 -7.98 -45.57 29.26
CA GLU A 131 -8.27 -44.85 28.03
C GLU A 131 -8.97 -43.51 28.31
N SER A 132 -8.85 -42.62 27.31
CA SER A 132 -9.83 -41.60 26.91
C SER A 132 -10.02 -40.38 27.82
N MET A 133 -9.60 -39.22 27.31
CA MET A 133 -10.44 -38.04 27.10
C MET A 133 -9.76 -37.15 26.06
N ALA A 134 -10.28 -37.17 24.83
CA ALA A 134 -10.00 -36.14 23.85
C ALA A 134 -10.64 -34.83 24.32
N ALA A 135 -9.86 -33.77 24.46
CA ALA A 135 -10.37 -32.42 24.62
C ALA A 135 -9.41 -31.46 23.92
N ASP A 136 -9.78 -31.11 22.68
CA ASP A 136 -9.19 -30.01 21.92
C ASP A 136 -9.26 -28.71 22.75
N PRO A 137 -8.18 -27.92 22.84
CA PRO A 137 -8.28 -26.51 23.23
C PRO A 137 -8.88 -25.71 22.05
N PRO A 138 -9.85 -24.81 22.28
CA PRO A 138 -10.48 -24.05 21.22
C PRO A 138 -9.49 -23.09 20.54
N PRO A 139 -9.68 -22.79 19.23
CA PRO A 139 -8.87 -21.79 18.55
C PRO A 139 -9.12 -20.42 19.17
N TYR A 140 -8.05 -19.76 19.59
CA TYR A 140 -8.06 -18.35 19.98
C TYR A 140 -8.41 -17.51 18.74
N ASP A 141 -9.64 -17.03 18.73
CA ASP A 141 -10.18 -16.05 17.78
C ASP A 141 -9.74 -14.64 18.22
N ASP A 142 -8.55 -14.21 17.80
CA ASP A 142 -8.09 -12.83 17.95
C ASP A 142 -8.67 -11.94 16.83
N SER A 143 -10.01 -11.89 16.78
CA SER A 143 -10.77 -10.99 15.94
C SER A 143 -11.00 -9.67 16.68
N SER A 144 -9.97 -8.83 16.72
CA SER A 144 -10.11 -7.44 17.14
C SER A 144 -10.72 -6.62 15.99
N ASP A 145 -12.04 -6.69 15.87
CA ASP A 145 -12.87 -5.98 14.90
C ASP A 145 -13.05 -4.50 15.30
N THR A 146 -12.12 -3.62 14.93
CA THR A 146 -12.32 -2.15 15.04
C THR A 146 -12.85 -1.58 13.72
N SER A 147 -14.05 -1.98 13.31
CA SER A 147 -14.72 -1.39 12.15
C SER A 147 -15.87 -0.47 12.60
N LEU A 148 -15.62 0.85 12.58
CA LEU A 148 -16.68 1.86 12.75
C LEU A 148 -17.37 2.10 11.40
N LYS A 149 -18.58 1.57 11.25
CA LYS A 149 -19.43 1.80 10.07
C LYS A 149 -20.28 3.05 10.27
N LEU A 150 -19.78 4.21 9.87
CA LEU A 150 -20.56 5.45 9.83
C LEU A 150 -21.57 5.35 8.66
N GLY A 151 -22.85 5.38 9.01
CA GLY A 151 -23.98 5.21 8.10
C GLY A 151 -24.07 6.30 7.03
N LEU A 152 -24.73 5.93 5.93
CA LEU A 152 -25.02 6.77 4.76
C LEU A 152 -25.86 8.01 5.12
N PRO A 153 -25.77 9.09 4.32
CA PRO A 153 -26.50 10.33 4.55
C PRO A 153 -28.02 10.16 4.38
N TYR A 154 -28.80 10.83 5.23
CA TYR A 154 -30.25 11.01 5.06
C TYR A 154 -30.53 12.28 4.22
N PRO A 155 -31.72 12.38 3.57
CA PRO A 155 -31.94 12.86 2.20
C PRO A 155 -31.79 14.37 1.97
#